data_AF-A0A843LAQ7-F1
#
_entry.id   AF-A0A843LAQ7-F1
#
_cell.length_a   1.000
_cell.length_b   1.000
_cell.length_c   1.000
_cell.angle_alpha   90.00
_cell.angle_beta   90.00
_cell.angle_gamma   90.00
#
_symmetry.space_group_name_H-M   'P 1'
#
loop_
_entity.id
_entity.type
_entity.pdbx_description
1 polymer ?
#
loop_
_entity_poly.entity_id
_entity_poly.type
_entity_poly.pdbx_seq_one_letter_code
_entity_poly.pdbx_strand_id
1 'polypeptide(L)'
;MKKETGFIFLVSLVILFSITLVFAESSLDQIGNKADAANNFLSDSNVRSNYLKAEWAKILNNTLPGKVLLAVHTSLQKNATIFYPFIGLNYSFSLNFFLAILIWIWLVVFSLNLSGFLFLSYMTNFQLKKTIRFGLFFVSAVLVSVSGLAAIFSNLFVGIFSSQKDLMVRFFSAIFFVILAIIFFKISKIFKVLSAQVSRANLQKKKDREIEGIKEELKNVKKSKSGSSELDEDAENAKQFLSEFGKEIKGQED
;
A
#
# COMPACT_ATOMS: atom_id res chain seq x y z
N MET A 1 -2.68 13.03 -4.06
CA MET A 1 -2.44 12.02 -3.00
C MET A 1 -3.47 11.94 -1.88
N LYS A 2 -4.26 12.99 -1.54
CA LYS A 2 -5.31 12.88 -0.50
C LYS A 2 -6.47 11.94 -0.87
N LYS A 3 -6.81 11.81 -2.16
CA LYS A 3 -7.98 11.06 -2.66
C LYS A 3 -7.86 9.53 -2.48
N GLU A 4 -6.69 8.93 -2.69
CA GLU A 4 -6.49 7.47 -2.60
C GLU A 4 -6.50 6.97 -1.14
N THR A 5 -5.91 7.73 -0.22
CA THR A 5 -6.02 7.45 1.22
C THR A 5 -7.44 7.65 1.73
N GLY A 6 -8.18 8.61 1.15
CA GLY A 6 -9.60 8.80 1.42
C GLY A 6 -10.42 7.59 0.96
N PHE A 7 -10.12 7.04 -0.22
CA PHE A 7 -10.82 5.87 -0.75
C PHE A 7 -10.57 4.61 0.10
N ILE A 8 -9.33 4.31 0.48
CA ILE A 8 -9.03 3.14 1.34
C ILE A 8 -9.65 3.32 2.73
N PHE A 9 -9.60 4.53 3.30
CA PHE A 9 -10.26 4.82 4.57
C PHE A 9 -11.78 4.70 4.46
N LEU A 10 -12.37 5.19 3.38
CA LEU A 10 -13.80 5.12 3.12
C LEU A 10 -14.26 3.67 2.86
N VAL A 11 -13.48 2.87 2.14
CA VAL A 11 -13.75 1.42 1.97
C VAL A 11 -13.62 0.70 3.31
N SER A 12 -12.60 1.01 4.12
CA SER A 12 -12.44 0.42 5.45
C SER A 12 -13.56 0.84 6.41
N LEU A 13 -13.99 2.10 6.33
CA LEU A 13 -15.10 2.65 7.10
C LEU A 13 -16.43 2.08 6.64
N VAL A 14 -16.63 1.86 5.33
CA VAL A 14 -17.82 1.18 4.80
C VAL A 14 -17.82 -0.29 5.22
N ILE A 15 -16.68 -1.00 5.20
CA ILE A 15 -16.60 -2.38 5.68
C ILE A 15 -16.88 -2.44 7.19
N LEU A 16 -16.26 -1.57 7.99
CA LEU A 16 -16.53 -1.47 9.43
C LEU A 16 -17.98 -1.07 9.71
N PHE A 17 -18.51 -0.12 8.95
CA PHE A 17 -19.88 0.37 9.08
C PHE A 17 -20.89 -0.70 8.67
N SER A 18 -20.63 -1.46 7.60
CA SER A 18 -21.45 -2.60 7.17
C SER A 18 -21.39 -3.74 8.18
N ILE A 19 -20.23 -4.02 8.79
CA ILE A 19 -20.13 -4.97 9.90
C ILE A 19 -20.99 -4.45 11.07
N THR A 20 -20.87 -3.18 11.46
CA THR A 20 -21.67 -2.62 12.55
C THR A 20 -23.15 -2.48 12.23
N LEU A 21 -23.55 -2.20 10.98
CA LEU A 21 -24.95 -2.12 10.56
C LEU A 21 -25.60 -3.50 10.59
N VAL A 22 -24.90 -4.53 10.14
CA VAL A 22 -25.36 -5.93 10.28
C VAL A 22 -25.56 -6.31 11.76
N PHE A 23 -24.82 -5.70 12.69
CA PHE A 23 -25.00 -5.89 14.14
C PHE A 23 -25.96 -4.88 14.81
N ALA A 24 -26.19 -3.70 14.22
CA ALA A 24 -27.03 -2.63 14.78
C ALA A 24 -28.48 -2.70 14.28
N GLU A 25 -28.69 -3.12 13.03
CA GLU A 25 -30.01 -3.31 12.42
C GLU A 25 -30.71 -4.57 12.95
N SER A 26 -29.95 -5.49 13.57
CA SER A 26 -30.51 -6.54 14.42
C SER A 26 -31.11 -6.05 15.75
N SER A 27 -31.04 -4.74 16.04
CA SER A 27 -31.49 -4.19 17.33
C SER A 27 -32.55 -3.09 17.26
N LEU A 28 -33.03 -2.66 16.08
CA LEU A 28 -33.84 -1.43 16.02
C LEU A 28 -35.13 -1.40 15.21
N ASP A 29 -35.63 -2.49 14.61
CA ASP A 29 -36.84 -2.35 13.78
C ASP A 29 -38.02 -3.31 13.99
N GLN A 30 -38.06 -4.14 15.06
CA GLN A 30 -39.30 -4.89 15.40
C GLN A 30 -39.58 -5.04 16.91
N ILE A 31 -39.31 -4.00 17.71
CA ILE A 31 -39.82 -3.94 19.09
C ILE A 31 -41.15 -3.19 19.07
N GLY A 32 -42.23 -3.97 18.98
CA GLY A 32 -43.59 -3.44 19.16
C GLY A 32 -44.58 -4.53 19.52
N ASN A 33 -44.59 -5.67 18.82
CA ASN A 33 -45.54 -6.77 19.09
C ASN A 33 -45.02 -8.18 18.72
N LYS A 34 -43.70 -8.40 18.69
CA LYS A 34 -43.10 -9.72 18.39
C LYS A 34 -42.01 -10.13 19.39
N ALA A 35 -42.07 -9.66 20.64
CA ALA A 35 -41.03 -9.94 21.63
C ALA A 35 -40.86 -11.46 21.89
N ASP A 36 -41.95 -12.23 21.96
CA ASP A 36 -41.87 -13.67 22.23
C ASP A 36 -41.48 -14.50 20.98
N ALA A 37 -41.88 -14.06 19.79
CA ALA A 37 -41.47 -14.69 18.53
C ALA A 37 -40.00 -14.37 18.19
N ALA A 38 -39.54 -13.15 18.47
CA ALA A 38 -38.16 -12.73 18.29
C ALA A 38 -37.22 -13.39 19.30
N ASN A 39 -37.68 -13.67 20.53
CA ASN A 39 -36.86 -14.37 21.52
C ASN A 39 -36.56 -15.81 21.08
N ASN A 40 -37.56 -16.53 20.54
CA ASN A 40 -37.35 -17.85 19.92
C ASN A 40 -36.50 -17.80 18.64
N PHE A 41 -36.62 -16.72 17.86
CA PHE A 41 -35.83 -16.52 16.64
C PHE A 41 -34.35 -16.15 16.91
N LEU A 42 -34.08 -15.43 18.00
CA LEU A 42 -32.73 -15.00 18.41
C LEU A 42 -31.99 -16.06 19.23
N SER A 43 -32.73 -16.90 19.96
CA SER A 43 -32.16 -17.99 20.78
C SER A 43 -31.87 -19.26 19.98
N ASP A 44 -32.64 -19.55 18.92
CA ASP A 44 -32.36 -20.71 18.05
C ASP A 44 -31.35 -20.36 16.94
N SER A 45 -30.11 -20.81 17.16
CA SER A 45 -28.98 -20.73 16.23
C SER A 45 -29.33 -21.18 14.81
N ASN A 46 -30.12 -22.24 14.66
CA ASN A 46 -30.40 -22.85 13.36
C ASN A 46 -31.40 -22.01 12.56
N VAL A 47 -32.45 -21.51 13.22
CA VAL A 47 -33.46 -20.65 12.59
C VAL A 47 -32.82 -19.34 12.11
N ARG A 48 -32.00 -18.71 12.96
CA ARG A 48 -31.26 -17.50 12.60
C ARG A 48 -30.28 -17.73 11.44
N SER A 49 -29.55 -18.85 11.45
CA SER A 49 -28.62 -19.19 10.36
C SER A 49 -29.35 -19.39 9.03
N ASN A 50 -30.49 -20.08 9.04
CA ASN A 50 -31.28 -20.34 7.84
C ASN A 50 -31.91 -19.06 7.28
N TYR A 51 -32.41 -18.17 8.15
CA TYR A 51 -32.93 -16.87 7.74
C TYR A 51 -31.85 -16.00 7.09
N LEU A 52 -30.68 -15.88 7.72
CA LEU A 52 -29.56 -15.13 7.17
C LEU A 52 -29.12 -15.70 5.83
N LYS A 53 -29.04 -17.02 5.68
CA LYS A 53 -28.73 -17.67 4.39
C LYS A 53 -29.76 -17.32 3.33
N ALA A 54 -31.04 -17.31 3.66
CA ALA A 54 -32.10 -17.00 2.71
C ALA A 54 -32.06 -15.53 2.25
N GLU A 55 -31.88 -14.59 3.17
CA GLU A 55 -31.74 -13.17 2.83
C GLU A 55 -30.46 -12.89 2.03
N TRP A 56 -29.33 -13.50 2.42
CA TRP A 56 -28.09 -13.41 1.64
C TRP A 56 -28.24 -14.01 0.24
N ALA A 57 -28.94 -15.13 0.09
CA ALA A 57 -29.20 -15.73 -1.21
C ALA A 57 -30.06 -14.82 -2.10
N LYS A 58 -31.07 -14.13 -1.54
CA LYS A 58 -31.86 -13.14 -2.27
C LYS A 58 -30.98 -11.99 -2.77
N ILE A 59 -30.12 -11.43 -1.92
CA ILE A 59 -29.20 -10.35 -2.28
C ILE A 59 -28.22 -10.80 -3.38
N LEU A 60 -27.63 -11.99 -3.22
CA LEU A 60 -26.68 -12.57 -4.17
C LEU A 60 -27.31 -12.81 -5.55
N ASN A 61 -28.56 -13.25 -5.60
CA ASN A 61 -29.21 -13.62 -6.87
C ASN A 61 -29.93 -12.45 -7.55
N ASN A 62 -30.45 -11.48 -6.80
CA ASN A 62 -31.33 -10.44 -7.34
C ASN A 62 -30.62 -9.10 -7.60
N THR A 63 -29.46 -8.86 -6.98
CA THR A 63 -28.74 -7.59 -7.14
C THR A 63 -27.54 -7.74 -8.09
N LEU A 64 -27.23 -6.69 -8.86
CA LEU A 64 -26.06 -6.68 -9.75
C LEU A 64 -24.73 -6.91 -9.00
N PRO A 65 -24.49 -6.28 -7.83
CA PRO A 65 -23.31 -6.58 -7.00
C PRO A 65 -23.29 -8.03 -6.50
N GLY A 66 -24.46 -8.57 -6.13
CA GLY A 66 -24.61 -9.95 -5.69
C GLY A 66 -24.21 -10.96 -6.78
N LYS A 67 -24.69 -10.76 -8.01
CA LYS A 67 -24.36 -11.63 -9.16
C LYS A 67 -22.86 -11.59 -9.48
N VAL A 68 -22.25 -10.41 -9.42
CA VAL A 68 -20.80 -10.27 -9.60
C VAL A 68 -20.04 -11.00 -8.49
N LEU A 69 -20.45 -10.84 -7.23
CA LEU A 69 -19.82 -11.52 -6.11
C LEU A 69 -19.93 -13.04 -6.23
N LEU A 70 -21.08 -13.55 -6.68
CA LEU A 70 -21.33 -14.97 -6.92
C LEU A 70 -20.47 -15.51 -8.08
N ALA A 71 -20.35 -14.76 -9.17
CA ALA A 71 -19.47 -15.12 -10.29
C ALA A 71 -17.99 -15.15 -9.88
N VAL A 72 -17.55 -14.15 -9.12
CA VAL A 72 -16.19 -14.10 -8.54
C VAL A 72 -15.98 -15.27 -7.60
N HIS A 73 -16.90 -15.53 -6.67
CA HIS A 73 -16.82 -16.66 -5.75
C HIS A 73 -16.69 -17.98 -6.48
N THR A 74 -17.56 -18.23 -7.46
CA THR A 74 -17.54 -19.46 -8.27
C THR A 74 -16.23 -19.62 -9.03
N SER A 75 -15.69 -18.53 -9.60
CA SER A 75 -14.42 -18.54 -10.32
C SER A 75 -13.23 -18.83 -9.41
N LEU A 76 -13.19 -18.18 -8.24
CA LEU A 76 -12.14 -18.37 -7.24
C LEU A 76 -12.20 -19.76 -6.61
N GLN A 77 -13.40 -20.30 -6.40
CA GLN A 77 -13.61 -21.64 -5.87
C GLN A 77 -13.12 -22.73 -6.81
N LYS A 78 -13.31 -22.57 -8.14
CA LYS A 78 -12.73 -23.48 -9.14
C LYS A 78 -11.21 -23.54 -9.08
N ASN A 79 -10.56 -22.44 -8.66
CA ASN A 79 -9.11 -22.32 -8.58
C ASN A 79 -8.64 -22.18 -7.12
N ALA A 80 -9.29 -22.86 -6.18
CA ALA A 80 -9.11 -22.56 -4.77
C ALA A 80 -7.65 -22.67 -4.28
N THR A 81 -6.87 -23.57 -4.88
CA THR A 81 -5.47 -23.81 -4.51
C THR A 81 -4.50 -22.75 -5.02
N ILE A 82 -4.89 -21.91 -5.99
CA ILE A 82 -3.98 -20.92 -6.60
C ILE A 82 -3.46 -19.91 -5.57
N PHE A 83 -4.21 -19.69 -4.49
CA PHE A 83 -3.85 -18.75 -3.42
C PHE A 83 -2.88 -19.35 -2.40
N TYR A 84 -2.85 -20.68 -2.26
CA TYR A 84 -2.01 -21.36 -1.29
C TYR A 84 -0.52 -20.95 -1.38
N PRO A 85 0.13 -20.94 -2.57
CA PRO A 85 1.53 -20.54 -2.65
C PRO A 85 1.79 -19.05 -2.34
N PHE A 86 0.76 -18.19 -2.39
CA PHE A 86 0.92 -16.75 -2.13
C PHE A 86 0.62 -16.40 -0.68
N ILE A 87 -0.50 -16.84 -0.14
CA ILE A 87 -0.98 -16.42 1.19
C ILE A 87 -0.94 -17.54 2.23
N GLY A 88 -0.61 -18.78 1.84
CA GLY A 88 -0.57 -19.94 2.74
C GLY A 88 -1.95 -20.54 3.06
N LEU A 89 -3.00 -20.12 2.36
CA LEU A 89 -4.38 -20.57 2.55
C LEU A 89 -5.03 -20.87 1.20
N ASN A 90 -5.85 -21.93 1.16
CA ASN A 90 -6.76 -22.15 0.04
C ASN A 90 -7.89 -21.13 0.07
N TYR A 91 -8.43 -20.80 -1.11
CA TYR A 91 -9.62 -19.98 -1.21
C TYR A 91 -10.75 -20.55 -0.36
N SER A 92 -11.27 -19.70 0.51
CA SER A 92 -12.53 -19.89 1.20
C SER A 92 -13.22 -18.54 1.27
N PHE A 93 -14.55 -18.51 1.13
CA PHE A 93 -15.31 -17.28 1.35
C PHE A 93 -15.44 -17.01 2.85
N SER A 94 -14.33 -16.69 3.50
CA SER A 94 -14.21 -16.50 4.94
C SER A 94 -13.46 -15.21 5.25
N LEU A 95 -13.77 -14.61 6.40
CA LEU A 95 -13.05 -13.42 6.89
C LEU A 95 -11.54 -13.67 6.98
N ASN A 96 -11.15 -14.87 7.41
CA ASN A 96 -9.76 -15.26 7.56
C ASN A 96 -8.99 -15.17 6.23
N PHE A 97 -9.58 -15.68 5.15
CA PHE A 97 -8.97 -15.64 3.81
C PHE A 97 -8.77 -14.20 3.32
N PHE A 98 -9.78 -13.35 3.44
CA PHE A 98 -9.66 -11.94 3.04
C PHE A 98 -8.67 -11.17 3.90
N LEU A 99 -8.63 -11.45 5.20
CA LEU A 99 -7.66 -10.86 6.11
C LEU A 99 -6.23 -11.30 5.76
N ALA A 100 -6.01 -12.57 5.44
CA ALA A 100 -4.71 -13.08 5.00
C ALA A 100 -4.24 -12.37 3.72
N ILE A 101 -5.13 -12.17 2.73
CA ILE A 101 -4.81 -11.39 1.53
C ILE A 101 -4.41 -9.96 1.89
N LEU A 102 -5.17 -9.27 2.75
CA LEU A 102 -4.87 -7.90 3.16
C LEU A 102 -3.50 -7.81 3.85
N ILE A 103 -3.21 -8.73 4.77
CA ILE A 103 -1.92 -8.79 5.46
C ILE A 103 -0.80 -9.09 4.47
N TRP A 104 -1.00 -10.01 3.53
CA TRP A 104 -0.02 -10.32 2.50
C TRP A 104 0.33 -9.10 1.65
N ILE A 105 -0.68 -8.40 1.12
CA ILE A 105 -0.48 -7.16 0.34
C ILE A 105 0.30 -6.16 1.17
N TRP A 106 -0.08 -5.99 2.43
CA TRP A 106 0.58 -5.06 3.33
C TRP A 106 2.06 -5.42 3.57
N LEU A 107 2.36 -6.69 3.83
CA LEU A 107 3.73 -7.19 4.02
C LEU A 107 4.59 -6.99 2.76
N VAL A 108 4.04 -7.25 1.57
CA VAL A 108 4.74 -7.00 0.30
C VAL A 108 5.06 -5.52 0.12
N VAL A 109 4.07 -4.64 0.35
CA VAL A 109 4.28 -3.18 0.27
C VAL A 109 5.30 -2.69 1.30
N PHE A 110 5.24 -3.22 2.51
CA PHE A 110 6.19 -2.91 3.56
C PHE A 110 7.62 -3.32 3.18
N SER A 111 7.79 -4.56 2.73
CA SER A 111 9.08 -5.08 2.25
C SER A 111 9.66 -4.22 1.13
N LEU A 112 8.83 -3.81 0.17
CA LEU A 112 9.23 -2.95 -0.95
C LEU A 112 9.67 -1.56 -0.53
N ASN A 113 8.98 -0.95 0.42
CA ASN A 113 9.36 0.37 0.93
C ASN A 113 10.65 0.28 1.75
N LEU A 114 10.82 -0.81 2.52
CA LEU A 114 12.05 -1.08 3.27
C LEU A 114 13.24 -1.33 2.32
N SER A 115 13.09 -2.18 1.31
CA SER A 115 14.13 -2.42 0.30
C SER A 115 14.42 -1.16 -0.52
N GLY A 116 13.40 -0.35 -0.77
CA GLY A 116 13.54 0.98 -1.38
C GLY A 116 14.43 1.89 -0.55
N PHE A 117 14.21 1.93 0.76
CA PHE A 117 15.04 2.67 1.69
C PHE A 117 16.48 2.15 1.73
N LEU A 118 16.67 0.83 1.85
CA LEU A 118 18.00 0.23 2.04
C LEU A 118 18.86 0.24 0.76
N PHE A 119 18.29 -0.05 -0.41
CA PHE A 119 19.06 -0.27 -1.64
C PHE A 119 18.85 0.83 -2.69
N LEU A 120 17.59 1.22 -2.94
CA LEU A 120 17.28 2.15 -4.04
C LEU A 120 17.60 3.61 -3.71
N SER A 121 17.73 3.96 -2.43
CA SER A 121 18.07 5.32 -1.98
C SER A 121 19.48 5.77 -2.41
N TYR A 122 20.39 4.82 -2.64
CA TYR A 122 21.78 5.10 -3.01
C TYR A 122 22.01 5.12 -4.52
N MET A 123 21.10 4.54 -5.30
CA MET A 123 21.20 4.60 -6.75
C MET A 123 20.85 6.01 -7.24
N THR A 124 21.37 6.40 -8.40
CA THR A 124 21.05 7.71 -9.03
C THR A 124 20.35 7.56 -10.38
N ASN A 125 20.57 6.45 -11.10
CA ASN A 125 19.94 6.19 -12.39
C ASN A 125 18.45 5.80 -12.22
N PHE A 126 17.55 6.60 -12.78
CA PHE A 126 16.10 6.42 -12.66
C PHE A 126 15.56 5.16 -13.37
N GLN A 127 16.05 4.86 -14.58
CA GLN A 127 15.60 3.69 -15.35
C GLN A 127 16.04 2.38 -14.69
N LEU A 128 17.28 2.36 -14.21
CA LEU A 128 17.82 1.22 -13.46
C LEU A 128 17.04 1.00 -12.16
N LYS A 129 16.72 2.08 -11.42
CA LYS A 129 15.87 2.01 -10.22
C LYS A 129 14.51 1.41 -10.49
N LYS A 130 13.84 1.80 -11.58
CA LYS A 130 12.51 1.29 -11.94
C LYS A 130 12.55 -0.21 -12.19
N THR A 131 13.55 -0.67 -12.93
CA THR A 131 13.77 -2.09 -13.26
C THR A 131 14.08 -2.90 -12.01
N ILE A 132 15.00 -2.43 -11.17
CA ILE A 132 15.37 -3.10 -9.92
C ILE A 132 14.19 -3.12 -8.94
N ARG A 133 13.39 -2.05 -8.88
CA ARG A 133 12.19 -2.01 -8.03
C ARG A 133 11.14 -3.04 -8.45
N PHE A 134 10.99 -3.27 -9.76
CA PHE A 134 10.13 -4.33 -10.27
C PHE A 134 10.68 -5.72 -9.89
N GLY A 135 11.98 -5.96 -10.06
CA GLY A 135 12.61 -7.21 -9.59
C GLY A 135 12.44 -7.43 -8.09
N LEU A 136 12.66 -6.40 -7.27
CA LEU A 136 12.44 -6.43 -5.83
C LEU A 136 10.98 -6.72 -5.47
N PHE A 137 10.00 -6.27 -6.26
CA PHE A 137 8.59 -6.63 -6.05
C PHE A 137 8.39 -8.15 -6.09
N PHE A 138 8.92 -8.84 -7.10
CA PHE A 138 8.79 -10.30 -7.19
C PHE A 138 9.53 -11.00 -6.05
N VAL A 139 10.76 -10.58 -5.75
CA VAL A 139 11.55 -11.17 -4.67
C VAL A 139 10.83 -11.00 -3.32
N SER A 140 10.38 -9.78 -3.01
CA SER A 140 9.60 -9.50 -1.80
C SER A 140 8.30 -10.30 -1.77
N ALA A 141 7.57 -10.39 -2.88
CA ALA A 141 6.34 -11.15 -2.96
C ALA A 141 6.58 -12.64 -2.69
N VAL A 142 7.61 -13.24 -3.29
CA VAL A 142 7.99 -14.63 -3.05
C VAL A 142 8.42 -14.84 -1.61
N LEU A 143 9.29 -14.00 -1.06
CA LEU A 143 9.76 -14.11 0.33
C LEU A 143 8.61 -14.04 1.34
N VAL A 144 7.71 -13.07 1.18
CA VAL A 144 6.53 -12.93 2.04
C VAL A 144 5.63 -14.16 1.89
N SER A 145 5.46 -14.66 0.67
CA SER A 145 4.59 -15.82 0.43
C SER A 145 5.14 -17.10 1.05
N VAL A 146 6.43 -17.39 0.84
CA VAL A 146 7.11 -18.57 1.39
C VAL A 146 7.17 -18.52 2.92
N SER A 147 7.26 -17.32 3.51
CA SER A 147 7.29 -17.17 4.97
C SER A 147 5.98 -17.60 5.67
N GLY A 148 4.86 -17.65 4.95
CA GLY A 148 3.54 -17.97 5.52
C GLY A 148 3.04 -16.94 6.54
N LEU A 149 3.71 -15.80 6.71
CA LEU A 149 3.37 -14.79 7.73
C LEU A 149 1.93 -14.29 7.61
N ALA A 150 1.42 -14.16 6.39
CA ALA A 150 0.04 -13.74 6.15
C ALA A 150 -0.99 -14.71 6.76
N ALA A 151 -0.80 -16.02 6.56
CA ALA A 151 -1.64 -17.06 7.19
C ALA A 151 -1.48 -17.06 8.71
N ILE A 152 -0.24 -16.91 9.22
CA ILE A 152 0.02 -16.90 10.66
C ILE A 152 -0.69 -15.73 11.34
N PHE A 153 -0.51 -14.50 10.85
CA PHE A 153 -1.12 -13.31 11.43
C PHE A 153 -2.65 -13.30 11.31
N SER A 154 -3.19 -13.76 10.18
CA SER A 154 -4.64 -13.85 10.00
C SER A 154 -5.27 -14.88 10.95
N ASN A 155 -4.67 -16.07 11.08
CA ASN A 155 -5.11 -17.09 12.03
C ASN A 155 -5.00 -16.60 13.49
N LEU A 156 -3.93 -15.89 13.85
CA LEU A 156 -3.78 -15.29 15.18
C LEU A 156 -4.89 -14.27 15.46
N PHE A 157 -5.16 -13.38 14.50
CA PHE A 157 -6.21 -12.38 14.64
C PHE A 157 -7.59 -13.04 14.82
N VAL A 158 -7.95 -13.98 13.94
CA VAL A 158 -9.23 -14.69 14.01
C VAL A 158 -9.32 -15.55 15.27
N GLY A 159 -8.22 -16.18 15.70
CA GLY A 159 -8.16 -16.97 16.92
C GLY A 159 -8.36 -16.13 18.18
N ILE A 160 -7.71 -14.97 18.27
CA ILE A 160 -7.93 -14.02 19.36
C ILE A 160 -9.37 -13.53 19.34
N PHE A 161 -9.91 -13.16 18.18
CA PHE A 161 -11.28 -12.65 18.08
C PHE A 161 -12.34 -13.71 18.44
N SER A 162 -12.12 -14.95 18.02
CA SER A 162 -13.08 -16.05 18.21
C SER A 162 -13.05 -16.62 19.63
N SER A 163 -11.91 -16.54 20.33
CA SER A 163 -11.75 -17.06 21.70
C SER A 163 -12.39 -16.17 22.77
N GLN A 164 -12.58 -14.88 22.51
CA GLN A 164 -13.25 -13.97 23.44
C GLN A 164 -14.75 -14.24 23.45
N LYS A 165 -15.37 -14.42 24.62
CA LYS A 165 -16.84 -14.56 24.73
C LYS A 165 -17.55 -13.21 24.84
N ASP A 166 -16.88 -12.22 25.42
CA ASP A 166 -17.42 -10.89 25.64
C ASP A 166 -17.32 -10.04 24.36
N LEU A 167 -18.47 -9.50 23.93
CA LEU A 167 -18.59 -8.62 22.76
C LEU A 167 -17.81 -7.31 22.94
N MET A 168 -17.76 -6.74 24.15
CA MET A 168 -17.00 -5.52 24.44
C MET A 168 -15.50 -5.76 24.24
N VAL A 169 -14.98 -6.87 24.76
CA VAL A 169 -13.57 -7.23 24.62
C VAL A 169 -13.22 -7.51 23.15
N ARG A 170 -14.10 -8.18 22.39
CA ARG A 170 -13.94 -8.34 20.94
C ARG A 170 -13.86 -6.99 20.23
N PHE A 171 -14.74 -6.06 20.56
CA PHE A 171 -14.78 -4.73 19.96
C PHE A 171 -13.50 -3.93 20.24
N PHE A 172 -13.06 -3.86 21.51
CA PHE A 172 -11.79 -3.20 21.86
C PHE A 172 -10.58 -3.86 21.21
N SER A 173 -10.56 -5.19 21.11
CA SER A 173 -9.50 -5.93 20.41
C SER A 173 -9.45 -5.56 18.92
N ALA A 174 -10.61 -5.46 18.25
CA ALA A 174 -10.67 -5.03 16.86
C ALA A 174 -10.14 -3.59 16.68
N ILE A 175 -10.53 -2.66 17.56
CA ILE A 175 -10.01 -1.29 17.53
C ILE A 175 -8.48 -1.28 17.73
N PHE A 176 -7.97 -2.05 18.69
CA PHE A 176 -6.53 -2.14 18.95
C PHE A 176 -5.75 -2.60 17.72
N PHE A 177 -6.23 -3.64 17.02
CA PHE A 177 -5.62 -4.10 15.77
C PHE A 177 -5.72 -3.07 14.64
N VAL A 178 -6.82 -2.32 14.53
CA VAL A 178 -6.94 -1.22 13.56
C VAL A 178 -5.91 -0.12 13.86
N ILE A 179 -5.72 0.25 15.13
CA ILE A 179 -4.71 1.21 15.55
C ILE A 179 -3.31 0.71 15.21
N LEU A 180 -3.00 -0.55 15.52
CA LEU A 180 -1.73 -1.18 15.14
C LEU A 180 -1.51 -1.12 13.62
N ALA A 181 -2.51 -1.50 12.82
CA ALA A 181 -2.44 -1.45 11.37
C ALA A 181 -2.16 -0.01 10.86
N ILE A 182 -2.79 1.00 11.47
CA ILE A 182 -2.53 2.42 11.16
C ILE A 182 -1.09 2.81 11.50
N ILE A 183 -0.58 2.44 12.68
CA ILE A 183 0.80 2.71 13.10
C ILE A 183 1.78 2.09 12.11
N PHE A 184 1.61 0.81 11.81
CA PHE A 184 2.41 0.06 10.86
C PHE A 184 2.38 0.67 9.45
N PHE A 185 1.21 1.12 8.98
CA PHE A 185 1.08 1.81 7.70
C PHE A 185 1.81 3.17 7.70
N LYS A 186 1.76 3.92 8.81
CA LYS A 186 2.52 5.17 8.95
C LYS A 186 4.03 4.92 8.92
N ILE A 187 4.52 3.88 9.58
CA ILE A 187 5.94 3.48 9.54
C ILE A 187 6.38 3.20 8.10
N SER A 188 5.58 2.45 7.34
CA SER A 188 5.85 2.19 5.91
C SER A 188 5.98 3.48 5.08
N LYS A 189 5.15 4.48 5.35
CA LYS A 189 5.25 5.80 4.70
C LYS A 189 6.52 6.56 5.10
N ILE A 190 6.93 6.47 6.36
CA ILE A 190 8.16 7.11 6.84
C ILE A 190 9.36 6.57 6.05
N PHE A 191 9.46 5.25 5.84
CA PHE A 191 10.52 4.67 5.00
C PHE A 191 10.53 5.22 3.57
N LYS A 192 9.36 5.40 2.96
CA LYS A 192 9.25 6.00 1.62
C LYS A 192 9.76 7.45 1.60
N VAL A 193 9.40 8.25 2.60
CA VAL A 193 9.83 9.65 2.70
C VAL A 193 11.34 9.74 2.93
N LEU A 194 11.86 8.95 3.87
CA LEU A 194 13.30 8.89 4.16
C LEU A 194 14.09 8.46 2.93
N SER A 195 13.62 7.45 2.18
CA SER A 195 14.25 7.00 0.94
C SER A 195 14.31 8.11 -0.11
N ALA A 196 13.22 8.87 -0.27
CA ALA A 196 13.17 9.99 -1.21
C ALA A 196 14.14 11.11 -0.79
N GLN A 197 14.25 11.40 0.51
CA GLN A 197 15.15 12.42 1.04
C GLN A 197 16.62 12.04 0.83
N VAL A 198 17.00 10.81 1.16
CA VAL A 198 18.36 10.29 0.94
C VAL A 198 18.72 10.33 -0.55
N SER A 199 17.80 9.90 -1.42
CA SER A 199 18.03 9.94 -2.86
C SER A 199 18.22 11.36 -3.40
N ARG A 200 17.53 12.36 -2.85
CA ARG A 200 17.69 13.77 -3.26
C ARG A 200 19.02 14.33 -2.79
N ALA A 201 19.40 14.06 -1.54
CA ALA A 201 20.68 14.49 -0.98
C ALA A 201 21.87 13.90 -1.78
N ASN A 202 21.80 12.64 -2.18
CA ASN A 202 22.82 12.00 -3.02
C ASN A 202 22.87 12.60 -4.43
N LEU A 203 21.71 12.97 -5.00
CA LEU A 203 21.65 13.63 -6.30
C LEU A 203 22.29 15.03 -6.25
N GLN A 204 22.02 15.80 -5.20
CA GLN A 204 22.62 17.11 -4.98
C GLN A 204 24.14 17.00 -4.83
N LYS A 205 24.63 16.10 -3.97
CA LYS A 205 26.08 15.86 -3.83
C LYS A 205 26.77 15.49 -5.14
N LYS A 206 26.09 14.76 -6.02
CA LYS A 206 26.65 14.42 -7.34
C LYS A 206 26.73 15.65 -8.25
N LYS A 207 25.68 16.47 -8.29
CA LYS A 207 25.69 17.74 -9.03
C LYS A 207 26.76 18.68 -8.52
N ASP A 208 26.93 18.77 -7.20
CA ASP A 208 27.95 19.63 -6.58
C ASP A 208 29.37 19.19 -6.99
N ARG A 209 29.64 17.88 -7.01
CA ARG A 209 30.91 17.32 -7.50
C ARG A 209 31.14 17.57 -8.99
N GLU A 210 30.10 17.44 -9.82
CA GLU A 210 30.20 17.75 -11.25
C GLU A 210 30.51 19.24 -11.47
N ILE A 211 29.86 20.14 -10.72
CA ILE A 211 30.14 21.58 -10.75
C ILE A 211 31.57 21.88 -10.28
N GLU A 212 32.05 21.21 -9.23
CA GLU A 212 33.41 21.37 -8.72
C GLU A 212 34.45 20.89 -9.75
N GLY A 213 34.22 19.75 -10.40
CA GLY A 213 35.06 19.25 -11.49
C GLY A 213 35.11 20.23 -12.67
N ILE A 214 33.96 20.75 -13.11
CA ILE A 214 33.89 21.77 -14.17
C ILE A 214 34.65 23.04 -13.76
N LYS A 215 34.55 23.47 -12.50
CA LYS A 215 35.30 24.64 -12.00
C LYS A 215 36.81 24.40 -12.01
N GLU A 216 37.27 23.20 -11.65
CA GLU A 216 38.69 22.85 -11.71
C GLU A 216 39.21 22.78 -13.15
N GLU A 217 38.46 22.19 -14.07
CA GLU A 217 38.78 22.20 -15.50
C GLU A 217 38.86 23.64 -16.05
N LEU A 218 37.90 24.50 -15.73
CA LEU A 218 37.92 25.93 -16.09
C LEU A 218 39.14 26.65 -15.54
N LYS A 219 39.56 26.34 -14.30
CA LYS A 219 40.74 26.93 -13.67
C LYS A 219 42.04 26.46 -14.35
N ASN A 220 42.10 25.19 -14.75
CA ASN A 220 43.24 24.62 -15.47
C ASN A 220 43.34 25.17 -16.90
N VAL A 221 42.20 25.32 -17.60
CA VAL A 221 42.16 25.97 -18.92
C VAL A 221 42.61 27.43 -18.83
N LYS A 222 42.11 28.21 -17.84
CA LYS A 222 42.57 29.59 -17.62
C LYS A 222 44.06 29.68 -17.30
N LYS A 223 44.60 28.75 -16.50
CA LYS A 223 46.05 28.68 -16.23
C LYS A 223 46.86 28.31 -17.48
N SER A 224 46.35 27.41 -18.32
CA SER A 224 47.01 27.06 -19.60
C SER A 224 47.00 28.22 -20.60
N LYS A 225 45.92 29.02 -20.63
CA LYS A 225 45.81 30.21 -21.48
C LYS A 225 46.60 31.43 -20.96
N SER A 226 46.97 31.45 -19.69
CA SER A 226 47.80 32.50 -19.07
C SER A 226 49.28 32.48 -19.52
N GLY A 227 49.70 31.51 -20.34
CA GLY A 227 51.06 31.40 -20.89
C GLY A 227 51.21 31.75 -22.38
N SER A 228 50.13 32.09 -23.08
CA SER A 228 50.15 32.40 -24.53
C SER A 228 49.40 33.70 -24.81
N SER A 229 50.12 34.74 -25.20
CA SER A 229 49.67 36.12 -25.38
C SER A 229 48.89 36.39 -26.69
N GLU A 230 47.99 35.51 -27.11
CA GLU A 230 47.25 35.65 -28.38
C GLU A 230 45.81 35.11 -28.31
N LEU A 231 44.97 35.47 -27.33
CA LEU A 231 43.57 34.96 -27.30
C LEU A 231 42.55 35.92 -26.63
N ASP A 232 42.60 37.22 -26.91
CA ASP A 232 41.55 38.14 -26.43
C ASP A 232 40.22 37.96 -27.18
N GLU A 233 40.24 37.50 -28.43
CA GLU A 233 39.05 37.31 -29.27
C GLU A 233 38.22 36.07 -28.85
N ASP A 234 38.90 34.95 -28.53
CA ASP A 234 38.24 33.71 -28.11
C ASP A 234 37.66 33.78 -26.69
N ALA A 235 38.22 34.64 -25.83
CA ALA A 235 37.71 34.85 -24.48
C ALA A 235 36.41 35.66 -24.48
N GLU A 236 36.25 36.58 -25.44
CA GLU A 236 35.01 37.32 -25.66
C GLU A 236 33.92 36.41 -26.22
N ASN A 237 34.24 35.60 -27.23
CA ASN A 237 33.31 34.62 -27.80
C ASN A 237 32.83 33.59 -26.76
N ALA A 238 33.71 33.10 -25.89
CA ALA A 238 33.34 32.17 -24.83
C ALA A 238 32.45 32.82 -23.74
N LYS A 239 32.67 34.09 -23.41
CA LYS A 239 31.79 34.84 -22.49
C LYS A 239 30.42 35.07 -23.11
N GLN A 240 30.36 35.37 -24.40
CA GLN A 240 29.12 35.58 -25.13
C GLN A 240 28.29 34.29 -25.24
N PHE A 241 28.94 33.16 -25.53
CA PHE A 241 28.29 31.84 -25.52
C PHE A 241 27.70 31.48 -24.14
N LEU A 242 28.43 31.70 -23.05
CA LEU A 242 27.94 31.40 -21.70
C LEU A 242 26.78 32.33 -21.26
N SER A 243 26.75 33.56 -21.75
CA SER A 243 25.66 34.52 -21.56
C SER A 243 24.37 34.06 -22.25
N GLU A 244 24.47 33.59 -23.50
CA GLU A 244 23.32 33.06 -24.25
C GLU A 244 22.81 31.74 -23.65
N PHE A 245 23.71 30.82 -23.32
CA PHE A 245 23.35 29.53 -22.70
C PHE A 245 22.66 29.72 -21.34
N GLY A 246 23.10 30.71 -20.54
CA GLY A 246 22.48 31.04 -19.27
C GLY A 246 21.08 31.66 -19.38
N LYS A 247 20.77 32.35 -20.49
CA LYS A 247 19.44 32.89 -20.76
C LYS A 247 18.48 31.80 -21.26
N GLU A 248 18.97 30.87 -22.07
CA GLU A 248 18.16 29.77 -22.61
C GLU A 248 17.71 28.78 -21.51
N ILE A 249 18.56 28.54 -20.50
CA ILE A 249 18.19 27.75 -19.31
C ILE A 249 17.12 28.45 -18.46
N LYS A 250 17.18 29.79 -18.33
CA LYS A 250 16.17 30.56 -17.57
C LYS A 250 14.83 30.70 -18.29
N GLY A 251 14.82 30.67 -19.62
CA GLY A 251 13.58 30.71 -20.43
C GLY A 251 12.79 29.40 -20.46
N GLN A 252 13.33 28.30 -19.92
CA GLN A 252 12.63 27.01 -19.78
C GLN A 252 12.06 26.77 -18.36
N GLU A 253 12.16 27.76 -17.46
CA GLU A 253 11.59 27.71 -16.10
C GLU A 253 10.21 28.41 -15.98
N ASP A 254 9.67 28.96 -17.08
CA ASP A 254 8.26 29.41 -17.22
C ASP A 254 7.43 28.36 -17.98
#